data_AF-A0A1F8G540-F1
#
_entry.id   AF-A0A1F8G540-F1
#
_cell.length_a   1.000
_cell.length_b   1.000
_cell.length_c   1.000
_cell.angle_alpha   90.00
_cell.angle_beta   90.00
_cell.angle_gamma   90.00
#
_symmetry.space_group_name_H-M   'P 1'
#
loop_
_entity.id
_entity.type
_entity.pdbx_description
1 polymer ?
#
loop_
_entity_poly.entity_id
_entity_poly.type
_entity_poly.pdbx_seq_one_letter_code
_entity_poly.pdbx_strand_id
1 'polypeptide(L)'
;MKTFTELFNTILTADKDASRKAARGVRKFVYGSGKSEKYERITSIIENAPAEYAKITEDWRQENFVMAVSVMYFLHNRENQPDFLFPWLFQLLQHTNGNIRHATVRMIKHELGALTYHIRFPGEKISHRELSPKQADKIIFGLRTDLNNLMASSWKDSYRKFKYVERLPSGTYKSAQLILGLFDDYCSEVNDNHGQVETKEQILERRKEIEQELTDMLKETKSDFKLEHVLEVIYNEEDNDDMMKIVAMFDRGGDASELSNVLELVTDVWNYFPHKVLGGLSPAERILEHNNKN
;
A
#
# COMPACT_ATOMS: atom_id res chain seq x y z
N MET A 1 9.65 -18.35 19.91
CA MET A 1 8.96 -17.40 18.99
C MET A 1 8.29 -18.23 17.92
N LYS A 2 7.00 -18.02 17.62
CA LYS A 2 6.31 -18.83 16.60
C LYS A 2 6.89 -18.57 15.22
N THR A 3 7.03 -19.61 14.39
CA THR A 3 7.41 -19.44 12.98
C THR A 3 6.24 -18.92 12.15
N PHE A 4 6.53 -18.41 10.96
CA PHE A 4 5.51 -17.93 10.03
C PHE A 4 4.55 -19.05 9.61
N THR A 5 5.08 -20.24 9.35
CA THR A 5 4.31 -21.45 9.06
C THR A 5 3.40 -21.82 10.22
N GLU A 6 3.87 -21.72 11.47
CA GLU A 6 3.02 -21.95 12.65
C GLU A 6 1.89 -20.92 12.78
N LEU A 7 2.16 -19.65 12.47
CA LEU A 7 1.12 -18.61 12.48
C LEU A 7 0.06 -18.91 11.41
N PHE A 8 0.45 -19.21 10.18
CA PHE A 8 -0.49 -19.57 9.11
C PHE A 8 -1.26 -20.86 9.41
N ASN A 9 -0.58 -21.90 9.91
CA ASN A 9 -1.25 -23.11 10.36
C ASN A 9 -2.27 -22.81 11.47
N THR A 10 -1.93 -21.92 12.41
CA THR A 10 -2.86 -21.48 13.46
C THR A 10 -4.06 -20.75 12.85
N ILE A 11 -3.86 -19.86 11.87
CA ILE A 11 -4.95 -19.17 11.17
C ILE A 11 -5.89 -20.19 10.52
N LEU A 12 -5.33 -21.19 9.82
CA LEU A 12 -6.05 -22.16 9.01
C LEU A 12 -6.74 -23.27 9.82
N THR A 13 -6.26 -23.61 11.02
CA THR A 13 -6.74 -24.81 11.73
C THR A 13 -7.28 -24.54 13.14
N ALA A 14 -6.86 -23.47 13.80
CA ALA A 14 -7.25 -23.21 15.19
C ALA A 14 -8.67 -22.63 15.30
N ASP A 15 -9.13 -22.46 16.53
CA ASP A 15 -10.38 -21.75 16.84
C ASP A 15 -10.31 -20.26 16.44
N LYS A 16 -11.48 -19.60 16.50
CA LYS A 16 -11.66 -18.21 16.05
C LYS A 16 -10.73 -17.22 16.74
N ASP A 17 -10.54 -17.34 18.06
CA ASP A 17 -9.74 -16.39 18.83
C ASP A 17 -8.25 -16.62 18.60
N ALA A 18 -7.83 -17.89 18.56
CA ALA A 18 -6.45 -18.25 18.24
C ALA A 18 -6.07 -17.83 16.81
N SER A 19 -6.95 -18.07 15.83
CA SER A 19 -6.77 -17.65 14.44
C SER A 19 -6.68 -16.12 14.32
N ARG A 20 -7.56 -15.38 15.00
CA ARG A 20 -7.52 -13.91 15.01
C ARG A 20 -6.23 -13.37 15.62
N LYS A 21 -5.80 -13.95 16.74
CA LYS A 21 -4.52 -13.59 17.39
C LYS A 21 -3.34 -13.92 16.48
N ALA A 22 -3.38 -15.05 15.77
CA ALA A 22 -2.34 -15.43 14.83
C ALA A 22 -2.27 -14.47 13.63
N ALA A 23 -3.40 -14.09 13.03
CA ALA A 23 -3.45 -13.11 11.95
C ALA A 23 -2.86 -11.75 12.36
N ARG A 24 -3.14 -11.29 13.59
CA ARG A 24 -2.49 -10.10 14.17
C ARG A 24 -1.01 -10.31 14.45
N GLY A 25 -0.63 -11.52 14.86
CA GLY A 25 0.76 -11.91 15.11
C GLY A 25 1.62 -11.94 13.86
N VAL A 26 1.05 -12.24 12.69
CA VAL A 26 1.73 -12.19 11.40
C VAL A 26 2.33 -10.80 11.16
N ARG A 27 1.59 -9.72 11.42
CA ARG A 27 2.09 -8.35 11.33
C ARG A 27 3.32 -8.11 12.21
N LYS A 28 3.24 -8.45 13.49
CA LYS A 28 4.36 -8.32 14.45
C LYS A 28 5.58 -9.11 14.00
N PHE A 29 5.35 -10.28 13.42
CA PHE A 29 6.43 -11.11 12.93
C PHE A 29 7.08 -10.49 11.70
N VAL A 30 6.31 -10.01 10.71
CA VAL A 30 6.80 -9.39 9.46
C VAL A 30 7.74 -8.21 9.74
N TYR A 31 7.34 -7.31 10.64
CA TYR A 31 8.09 -6.07 10.92
C TYR A 31 9.14 -6.20 12.04
N GLY A 32 9.05 -7.22 12.90
CA GLY A 32 9.94 -7.38 14.05
C GLY A 32 11.22 -8.20 13.84
N SER A 33 11.56 -8.66 12.63
CA SER A 33 12.73 -9.53 12.44
C SER A 33 13.54 -9.19 11.17
N GLY A 34 14.72 -8.56 11.35
CA GLY A 34 15.63 -8.15 10.28
C GLY A 34 16.47 -9.28 9.66
N LYS A 35 15.85 -10.38 9.17
CA LYS A 35 16.57 -11.45 8.45
C LYS A 35 15.92 -11.77 7.10
N SER A 36 16.74 -11.84 6.06
CA SER A 36 16.37 -12.04 4.65
C SER A 36 15.89 -13.46 4.29
N GLU A 37 16.39 -14.49 4.97
CA GLU A 37 16.00 -15.91 4.79
C GLU A 37 14.49 -16.17 5.04
N LYS A 38 13.81 -15.18 5.64
CA LYS A 38 12.38 -15.17 5.92
C LYS A 38 11.52 -14.95 4.67
N TYR A 39 12.01 -14.26 3.64
CA TYR A 39 11.16 -13.79 2.55
C TYR A 39 10.76 -14.90 1.58
N GLU A 40 11.63 -15.87 1.26
CA GLU A 40 11.32 -16.96 0.33
C GLU A 40 10.09 -17.79 0.78
N ARG A 41 10.00 -18.09 2.08
CA ARG A 41 8.85 -18.82 2.64
C ARG A 41 7.57 -18.00 2.62
N ILE A 42 7.68 -16.67 2.77
CA ILE A 42 6.54 -15.77 2.71
C ILE A 42 6.02 -15.65 1.28
N THR A 43 6.93 -15.53 0.32
CA THR A 43 6.60 -15.48 -1.11
C THR A 43 5.79 -16.72 -1.52
N SER A 44 6.21 -17.93 -1.12
CA SER A 44 5.47 -19.16 -1.41
C SER A 44 4.04 -19.15 -0.82
N ILE A 45 3.83 -18.57 0.36
CA ILE A 45 2.50 -18.45 0.97
C ILE A 45 1.62 -17.49 0.19
N ILE A 46 2.18 -16.38 -0.30
CA ILE A 46 1.44 -15.39 -1.09
C ILE A 46 1.07 -15.95 -2.46
N GLU A 47 2.01 -16.61 -3.14
CA GLU A 47 1.79 -17.23 -4.45
C GLU A 47 0.68 -18.30 -4.41
N ASN A 48 0.55 -19.02 -3.30
CA ASN A 48 -0.49 -20.03 -3.09
C ASN A 48 -1.75 -19.50 -2.39
N ALA A 49 -1.80 -18.22 -2.04
CA ALA A 49 -2.90 -17.64 -1.27
C ALA A 49 -4.29 -17.84 -1.90
N PRO A 50 -4.49 -17.71 -3.24
CA PRO A 50 -5.79 -17.97 -3.85
C PRO A 50 -6.26 -19.43 -3.66
N ALA A 51 -5.35 -20.39 -3.81
CA ALA A 51 -5.67 -21.81 -3.68
C ALA A 51 -5.97 -22.20 -2.23
N GLU A 52 -5.24 -21.63 -1.26
CA GLU A 52 -5.52 -21.84 0.16
C GLU A 52 -6.82 -21.15 0.59
N TYR A 53 -7.09 -19.93 0.12
CA TYR A 53 -8.32 -19.21 0.42
C TYR A 53 -9.56 -20.00 -0.01
N ALA A 54 -9.53 -20.62 -1.20
CA ALA A 54 -10.64 -21.42 -1.72
C ALA A 54 -11.00 -22.64 -0.86
N LYS A 55 -10.08 -23.12 -0.02
CA LYS A 55 -10.31 -24.24 0.90
C LYS A 55 -11.00 -23.81 2.20
N ILE A 56 -11.01 -22.51 2.51
CA ILE A 56 -11.56 -21.98 3.75
C ILE A 56 -13.07 -21.79 3.60
N THR A 57 -13.84 -22.45 4.47
CA THR A 57 -15.31 -22.37 4.46
C THR A 57 -15.86 -21.37 5.47
N GLU A 58 -15.13 -21.04 6.53
CA GLU A 58 -15.62 -20.13 7.56
C GLU A 58 -15.29 -18.66 7.25
N ASP A 59 -16.31 -17.80 7.16
CA ASP A 59 -16.18 -16.37 6.85
C ASP A 59 -15.17 -15.64 7.74
N TRP A 60 -15.18 -15.94 9.04
CA TRP A 60 -14.25 -15.31 10.00
C TRP A 60 -12.80 -15.76 9.77
N ARG A 61 -12.59 -16.97 9.25
CA ARG A 61 -11.27 -17.52 8.96
C ARG A 61 -10.76 -16.97 7.64
N GLN A 62 -11.63 -16.83 6.64
CA GLN A 62 -11.36 -16.11 5.39
C GLN A 62 -10.90 -14.68 5.68
N GLU A 63 -11.61 -13.96 6.57
CA GLU A 63 -11.22 -12.62 6.99
C GLU A 63 -9.82 -12.61 7.61
N ASN A 64 -9.57 -13.45 8.61
CA ASN A 64 -8.27 -13.53 9.28
C ASN A 64 -7.14 -13.87 8.29
N PHE A 65 -7.38 -14.78 7.35
CA PHE A 65 -6.43 -15.15 6.32
C PHE A 65 -6.10 -13.98 5.39
N VAL A 66 -7.11 -13.33 4.82
CA VAL A 66 -6.91 -12.17 3.93
C VAL A 66 -6.21 -11.03 4.67
N MET A 67 -6.59 -10.77 5.91
CA MET A 67 -5.93 -9.74 6.73
C MET A 67 -4.44 -10.06 6.93
N ALA A 68 -4.09 -11.31 7.19
CA ALA A 68 -2.70 -11.74 7.31
C ALA A 68 -1.95 -11.57 5.97
N VAL A 69 -2.49 -12.09 4.87
CA VAL A 69 -1.88 -11.96 3.52
C VAL A 69 -1.68 -10.50 3.14
N SER A 70 -2.66 -9.62 3.43
CA SER A 70 -2.58 -8.20 3.05
C SER A 70 -1.37 -7.46 3.63
N VAL A 71 -0.85 -7.89 4.78
CA VAL A 71 0.30 -7.27 5.43
C VAL A 71 1.62 -7.63 4.72
N MET A 72 1.62 -8.68 3.92
CA MET A 72 2.83 -9.24 3.31
C MET A 72 2.75 -9.25 1.81
N TYR A 73 1.62 -8.83 1.27
CA TYR A 73 1.34 -8.78 -0.15
C TYR A 73 2.48 -8.13 -0.94
N PHE A 74 3.16 -7.13 -0.38
CA PHE A 74 4.32 -6.47 -0.99
C PHE A 74 5.52 -7.41 -1.29
N LEU A 75 5.57 -8.61 -0.69
CA LEU A 75 6.63 -9.63 -0.87
C LEU A 75 6.34 -10.61 -2.02
N HIS A 76 5.24 -10.41 -2.76
CA HIS A 76 4.99 -11.17 -3.97
C HIS A 76 5.99 -10.78 -5.08
N ASN A 77 6.13 -11.62 -6.10
CA ASN A 77 7.06 -11.41 -7.21
C ASN A 77 6.58 -10.31 -8.17
N ARG A 78 6.58 -9.06 -7.69
CA ARG A 78 6.12 -7.87 -8.42
C ARG A 78 6.89 -7.60 -9.71
N GLU A 79 8.17 -7.98 -9.75
CA GLU A 79 9.06 -7.71 -10.89
C GLU A 79 8.71 -8.56 -12.11
N ASN A 80 8.35 -9.82 -11.89
CA ASN A 80 8.10 -10.75 -12.99
C ASN A 80 6.61 -10.91 -13.32
N GLN A 81 5.72 -10.77 -12.33
CA GLN A 81 4.29 -11.01 -12.50
C GLN A 81 3.44 -10.09 -11.59
N PRO A 82 3.46 -8.76 -11.79
CA PRO A 82 2.74 -7.81 -10.93
C PRO A 82 1.22 -8.03 -10.84
N ASP A 83 0.60 -8.64 -11.86
CA ASP A 83 -0.84 -8.79 -12.01
C ASP A 83 -1.38 -10.18 -11.65
N PHE A 84 -0.51 -11.15 -11.29
CA PHE A 84 -0.94 -12.55 -11.11
C PHE A 84 -2.01 -12.74 -10.03
N LEU A 85 -2.02 -11.87 -9.01
CA LEU A 85 -3.00 -11.91 -7.93
C LEU A 85 -4.27 -11.13 -8.26
N PHE A 86 -4.31 -10.31 -9.31
CA PHE A 86 -5.48 -9.49 -9.65
C PHE A 86 -6.77 -10.31 -9.78
N PRO A 87 -6.80 -11.46 -10.46
CA PRO A 87 -8.00 -12.29 -10.51
C PRO A 87 -8.54 -12.65 -9.12
N TRP A 88 -7.65 -12.97 -8.17
CA TRP A 88 -8.06 -13.26 -6.79
C TRP A 88 -8.51 -11.99 -6.06
N LEU A 89 -7.80 -10.87 -6.21
CA LEU A 89 -8.22 -9.58 -5.63
C LEU A 89 -9.61 -9.15 -6.13
N PHE A 90 -9.94 -9.36 -7.41
CA PHE A 90 -11.28 -9.10 -7.93
C PHE A 90 -12.36 -9.99 -7.32
N GLN A 91 -12.04 -11.24 -6.98
CA GLN A 91 -12.93 -12.10 -6.21
C GLN A 91 -13.14 -11.54 -4.80
N LEU A 92 -12.07 -11.09 -4.14
CA LEU A 92 -12.15 -10.51 -2.79
C LEU A 92 -12.91 -9.17 -2.75
N LEU A 93 -12.84 -8.34 -3.80
CA LEU A 93 -13.64 -7.10 -3.92
C LEU A 93 -15.16 -7.37 -3.97
N GLN A 94 -15.56 -8.55 -4.43
CA GLN A 94 -16.96 -8.99 -4.47
C GLN A 94 -17.42 -9.64 -3.17
N HIS A 95 -16.53 -9.86 -2.22
CA HIS A 95 -16.84 -10.51 -0.95
C HIS A 95 -17.85 -9.71 -0.13
N THR A 96 -18.73 -10.37 0.63
CA THR A 96 -19.75 -9.72 1.47
C THR A 96 -19.15 -9.00 2.68
N ASN A 97 -18.10 -9.57 3.27
CA ASN A 97 -17.32 -8.97 4.36
C ASN A 97 -16.55 -7.71 3.92
N GLY A 98 -16.85 -6.58 4.56
CA GLY A 98 -16.21 -5.29 4.28
C GLY A 98 -14.73 -5.22 4.64
N ASN A 99 -14.26 -5.97 5.63
CA ASN A 99 -12.85 -6.00 6.03
C ASN A 99 -11.99 -6.65 4.94
N ILE A 100 -12.50 -7.72 4.31
CA ILE A 100 -11.86 -8.37 3.16
C ILE A 100 -11.76 -7.41 1.97
N ARG A 101 -12.87 -6.74 1.61
CA ARG A 101 -12.84 -5.73 0.54
C ARG A 101 -11.86 -4.60 0.83
N HIS A 102 -11.85 -4.07 2.05
CA HIS A 102 -10.96 -2.99 2.44
C HIS A 102 -9.48 -3.42 2.41
N ALA A 103 -9.15 -4.62 2.87
CA ALA A 103 -7.81 -5.18 2.74
C ALA A 103 -7.38 -5.33 1.27
N THR A 104 -8.32 -5.70 0.40
CA THR A 104 -8.10 -5.84 -1.03
C THR A 104 -7.83 -4.52 -1.72
N VAL A 105 -8.58 -3.46 -1.37
CA VAL A 105 -8.32 -2.09 -1.86
C VAL A 105 -6.88 -1.67 -1.52
N ARG A 106 -6.40 -1.96 -0.30
CA ARG A 106 -5.01 -1.67 0.08
C ARG A 106 -4.00 -2.45 -0.74
N MET A 107 -4.21 -3.75 -0.94
CA MET A 107 -3.31 -4.58 -1.76
C MET A 107 -3.22 -4.04 -3.19
N ILE A 108 -4.34 -3.68 -3.81
CA ILE A 108 -4.33 -3.08 -5.16
C ILE A 108 -3.64 -1.71 -5.15
N LYS A 109 -3.87 -0.86 -4.14
CA LYS A 109 -3.20 0.44 -3.99
C LYS A 109 -1.67 0.29 -3.99
N HIS A 110 -1.13 -0.74 -3.35
CA HIS A 110 0.31 -0.98 -3.33
C HIS A 110 0.89 -1.26 -4.73
N GLU A 111 0.12 -1.89 -5.63
CA GLU A 111 0.56 -2.15 -7.00
C GLU A 111 0.51 -0.91 -7.89
N LEU A 112 -0.47 -0.03 -7.66
CA LEU A 112 -0.64 1.16 -8.50
C LEU A 112 0.59 2.07 -8.49
N GLY A 113 1.29 2.20 -7.35
CA GLY A 113 2.49 3.03 -7.27
C GLY A 113 3.56 2.61 -8.28
N ALA A 114 3.87 1.30 -8.32
CA ALA A 114 4.86 0.77 -9.25
C ALA A 114 4.34 0.76 -10.70
N LEU A 115 3.09 0.36 -10.91
CA LEU A 115 2.50 0.28 -12.25
C LEU A 115 2.37 1.64 -12.93
N THR A 116 2.15 2.72 -12.18
CA THR A 116 1.94 4.07 -12.73
C THR A 116 3.20 4.93 -12.73
N TYR A 117 4.34 4.41 -12.28
CA TYR A 117 5.55 5.21 -12.15
C TYR A 117 5.98 5.85 -13.47
N HIS A 118 5.97 5.08 -14.57
CA HIS A 118 6.36 5.59 -15.89
C HIS A 118 5.41 6.67 -16.43
N ILE A 119 4.18 6.74 -15.93
CA ILE A 119 3.21 7.80 -16.26
C ILE A 119 3.57 9.07 -15.49
N ARG A 120 3.93 8.92 -14.20
CA ARG A 120 4.26 10.02 -13.29
C ARG A 120 5.65 10.61 -13.56
N PHE A 121 6.59 9.78 -14.02
CA PHE A 121 7.98 10.16 -14.30
C PHE A 121 8.45 9.63 -15.66
N PRO A 122 7.97 10.22 -16.78
CA PRO A 122 8.30 9.74 -18.12
C PRO A 122 9.82 9.75 -18.39
N GLY A 123 10.37 8.60 -18.77
CA GLY A 123 11.78 8.45 -19.14
C GLY A 123 12.73 8.17 -17.98
N GLU A 124 12.26 8.21 -16.74
CA GLU A 124 13.02 7.77 -15.57
C GLU A 124 12.85 6.27 -15.32
N LYS A 125 13.85 5.65 -14.69
CA LYS A 125 13.79 4.25 -14.24
C LYS A 125 13.92 4.21 -12.73
N ILE A 126 13.04 3.47 -12.06
CA ILE A 126 13.20 3.17 -10.63
C ILE A 126 14.26 2.09 -10.46
N SER A 127 14.28 1.10 -11.36
CA SER A 127 15.10 -0.10 -11.22
C SER A 127 15.43 -0.74 -12.57
N HIS A 128 16.52 -1.50 -12.62
CA HIS A 128 16.91 -2.30 -13.78
C HIS A 128 15.93 -3.45 -14.10
N ARG A 129 15.04 -3.80 -13.18
CA ARG A 129 14.06 -4.90 -13.32
C ARG A 129 12.62 -4.42 -13.49
N GLU A 130 12.45 -3.16 -13.86
CA GLU A 130 11.15 -2.52 -14.03
C GLU A 130 10.37 -3.11 -15.22
N LEU A 131 9.04 -3.17 -15.08
CA LEU A 131 8.15 -3.48 -16.19
C LEU A 131 8.34 -2.45 -17.30
N SER A 132 8.31 -2.90 -18.56
CA SER A 132 8.28 -1.92 -19.64
C SER A 132 7.00 -1.07 -19.55
N PRO A 133 7.06 0.23 -19.87
CA PRO A 133 5.88 1.11 -19.88
C PRO A 133 4.68 0.48 -20.61
N LYS A 134 4.93 -0.16 -21.75
CA LYS A 134 3.91 -0.86 -22.54
C LYS A 134 3.25 -2.03 -21.79
N GLN A 135 4.00 -2.78 -20.98
CA GLN A 135 3.43 -3.85 -20.16
C GLN A 135 2.62 -3.28 -19.00
N ALA A 136 3.14 -2.26 -18.32
CA ALA A 136 2.44 -1.58 -17.25
C ALA A 136 1.13 -0.95 -17.73
N ASP A 137 1.13 -0.26 -18.88
CA ASP A 137 -0.07 0.30 -19.53
C ASP A 137 -1.12 -0.76 -19.83
N LYS A 138 -0.69 -1.93 -20.32
CA LYS A 138 -1.60 -3.05 -20.60
C LYS A 138 -2.28 -3.55 -19.32
N ILE A 139 -1.52 -3.66 -18.23
CA ILE A 139 -2.03 -4.09 -16.92
C ILE A 139 -2.99 -3.04 -16.36
N ILE A 140 -2.60 -1.76 -16.38
CA ILE A 140 -3.42 -0.62 -15.95
C ILE A 140 -4.75 -0.61 -16.71
N PHE A 141 -4.70 -0.74 -18.04
CA PHE A 141 -5.89 -0.76 -18.88
C PHE A 141 -6.83 -1.93 -18.53
N GLY A 142 -6.26 -3.13 -18.32
CA GLY A 142 -7.02 -4.31 -17.90
C GLY A 142 -7.69 -4.09 -16.53
N LEU A 143 -6.92 -3.67 -15.54
CA LEU A 143 -7.40 -3.37 -14.18
C LEU A 143 -8.51 -2.30 -14.21
N ARG A 144 -8.34 -1.21 -14.98
CA ARG A 144 -9.37 -0.17 -15.14
C ARG A 144 -10.64 -0.71 -15.80
N THR A 145 -10.50 -1.55 -16.82
CA THR A 145 -11.63 -2.17 -17.52
C THR A 145 -12.44 -3.06 -16.58
N ASP A 146 -11.76 -3.92 -15.83
CA ASP A 146 -12.39 -4.85 -14.90
C ASP A 146 -13.06 -4.13 -13.71
N LEU A 147 -12.45 -3.05 -13.20
CA LEU A 147 -13.06 -2.20 -12.17
C LEU A 147 -14.32 -1.49 -12.67
N ASN A 148 -14.31 -0.97 -13.90
CA ASN A 148 -15.50 -0.36 -14.50
C ASN A 148 -16.63 -1.38 -14.69
N ASN A 149 -16.31 -2.59 -15.17
CA ASN A 149 -17.27 -3.69 -15.28
C ASN A 149 -17.84 -4.06 -13.90
N LEU A 150 -17.00 -4.11 -12.88
CA LEU A 150 -17.40 -4.39 -11.51
C LEU A 150 -18.30 -3.29 -10.93
N MET A 151 -18.01 -2.02 -11.23
CA MET A 151 -18.89 -0.91 -10.86
C MET A 151 -20.24 -1.00 -11.55
N ALA A 152 -20.27 -1.26 -12.86
CA ALA A 152 -21.50 -1.38 -13.61
C ALA A 152 -22.40 -2.50 -13.07
N SER A 153 -21.82 -3.65 -12.73
CA SER A 153 -22.57 -4.80 -12.20
C SER A 153 -23.00 -4.64 -10.74
N SER A 154 -22.32 -3.79 -9.96
CA SER A 154 -22.61 -3.56 -8.55
C SER A 154 -23.38 -2.25 -8.27
N TRP A 155 -23.70 -1.48 -9.31
CA TRP A 155 -24.50 -0.26 -9.21
C TRP A 155 -25.90 -0.54 -8.67
N LYS A 156 -26.42 0.39 -7.87
CA LYS A 156 -27.81 0.39 -7.39
C LYS A 156 -28.39 1.78 -7.56
N ASP A 157 -29.65 1.89 -7.98
CA ASP A 157 -30.32 3.19 -8.13
C ASP A 157 -30.36 3.99 -6.83
N SER A 158 -30.37 3.30 -5.69
CA SER A 158 -30.28 3.95 -4.37
C SER A 158 -28.97 4.70 -4.14
N TYR A 159 -27.95 4.50 -4.98
CA TYR A 159 -26.68 5.20 -4.89
C TYR A 159 -26.71 6.61 -5.51
N ARG A 160 -27.69 6.92 -6.38
CA ARG A 160 -27.84 8.24 -7.03
C ARG A 160 -27.95 9.41 -6.04
N LYS A 161 -28.41 9.14 -4.83
CA LYS A 161 -28.58 10.15 -3.77
C LYS A 161 -27.27 10.56 -3.09
N PHE A 162 -26.19 9.79 -3.26
CA PHE A 162 -24.90 10.10 -2.65
C PHE A 162 -24.06 10.91 -3.64
N LYS A 163 -23.74 12.14 -3.26
CA LYS A 163 -22.89 13.04 -4.05
C LYS A 163 -21.42 12.65 -4.01
N TYR A 164 -20.98 12.04 -2.91
CA TYR A 164 -19.58 11.78 -2.62
C TYR A 164 -19.33 10.31 -2.26
N VAL A 165 -18.17 9.77 -2.65
CA VAL A 165 -17.81 8.35 -2.51
C VAL A 165 -17.77 7.92 -1.04
N GLU A 166 -17.27 8.77 -0.15
CA GLU A 166 -17.16 8.48 1.28
C GLU A 166 -18.53 8.25 1.92
N ARG A 167 -19.59 8.84 1.38
CA ARG A 167 -20.97 8.69 1.85
C ARG A 167 -21.67 7.43 1.33
N LEU A 168 -21.10 6.76 0.32
CA LEU A 168 -21.65 5.49 -0.16
C LEU A 168 -21.60 4.43 0.94
N PRO A 169 -22.60 3.52 1.00
CA PRO A 169 -22.53 2.36 1.88
C PRO A 169 -21.31 1.50 1.52
N SER A 170 -20.74 0.83 2.51
CA SER A 170 -19.67 -0.13 2.27
C SER A 170 -20.18 -1.24 1.35
N GLY A 171 -19.45 -1.49 0.26
CA GLY A 171 -19.85 -2.46 -0.75
C GLY A 171 -18.83 -2.52 -1.88
N THR A 172 -19.06 -3.45 -2.80
CA THR A 172 -18.26 -3.67 -4.00
C THR A 172 -18.12 -2.39 -4.82
N TYR A 173 -19.25 -1.70 -5.08
CA TYR A 173 -19.27 -0.45 -5.84
C TYR A 173 -18.35 0.63 -5.25
N LYS A 174 -18.47 0.90 -3.93
CA LYS A 174 -17.61 1.86 -3.23
C LYS A 174 -16.14 1.43 -3.28
N SER A 175 -15.85 0.15 -3.11
CA SER A 175 -14.48 -0.37 -3.11
C SER A 175 -13.81 -0.20 -4.47
N ALA A 176 -14.55 -0.47 -5.57
CA ALA A 176 -14.08 -0.24 -6.92
C ALA A 176 -13.87 1.25 -7.22
N GLN A 177 -14.79 2.12 -6.77
CA GLN A 177 -14.62 3.57 -6.89
C GLN A 177 -13.40 4.10 -6.16
N LEU A 178 -13.09 3.59 -4.96
CA LEU A 178 -11.88 3.99 -4.22
C LEU A 178 -10.61 3.67 -5.01
N ILE A 179 -10.58 2.54 -5.72
CA ILE A 179 -9.42 2.17 -6.54
C ILE A 179 -9.36 3.03 -7.81
N LEU A 180 -10.49 3.29 -8.46
CA LEU A 180 -10.53 4.16 -9.64
C LEU A 180 -10.18 5.61 -9.32
N GLY A 181 -10.56 6.13 -8.15
CA GLY A 181 -10.11 7.44 -7.70
C GLY A 181 -8.58 7.53 -7.60
N LEU A 182 -7.92 6.47 -7.11
CA LEU A 182 -6.46 6.42 -7.08
C LEU A 182 -5.85 6.39 -8.49
N PHE A 183 -6.51 5.76 -9.47
CA PHE A 183 -6.06 5.85 -10.86
C PHE A 183 -6.15 7.27 -11.39
N ASP A 184 -7.22 8.00 -11.08
CA ASP A 184 -7.34 9.38 -11.50
C ASP A 184 -6.25 10.24 -10.84
N ASP A 185 -5.90 10.00 -9.57
CA ASP A 185 -4.81 10.71 -8.88
C ASP A 185 -3.41 10.39 -9.47
N TYR A 186 -3.17 9.14 -9.88
CA TYR A 186 -1.86 8.71 -10.38
C TYR A 186 -1.67 8.88 -11.90
N CYS A 187 -2.76 8.80 -12.67
CA CYS A 187 -2.74 8.76 -14.12
C CYS A 187 -3.45 9.96 -14.76
N SER A 188 -3.93 10.94 -13.99
CA SER A 188 -4.31 12.23 -14.56
C SER A 188 -3.13 12.77 -15.36
N GLU A 189 -3.32 12.90 -16.68
CA GLU A 189 -2.44 13.71 -17.51
C GLU A 189 -2.25 15.04 -16.77
N VAL A 190 -1.01 15.53 -16.70
CA VAL A 190 -0.72 16.90 -16.27
C VAL A 190 -1.36 17.84 -17.31
N ASN A 191 -2.68 17.94 -17.26
CA ASN A 191 -3.51 18.77 -18.09
C ASN A 191 -4.30 19.64 -17.11
N ASP A 192 -3.79 20.85 -16.91
CA ASP A 192 -4.52 22.07 -16.60
C ASP A 192 -5.96 21.88 -16.09
N ASN A 193 -6.10 21.64 -14.78
CA ASN A 193 -6.74 22.59 -13.86
C ASN A 193 -7.01 21.94 -12.48
N HIS A 194 -6.40 22.56 -11.45
CA HIS A 194 -6.70 22.45 -10.02
C HIS A 194 -6.02 21.38 -9.15
N GLY A 195 -4.74 21.08 -9.41
CA GLY A 195 -3.78 20.89 -8.32
C GLY A 195 -2.75 22.01 -8.43
N GLN A 196 -2.78 23.01 -7.55
CA GLN A 196 -1.65 23.94 -7.48
C GLN A 196 -0.41 23.10 -7.16
N VAL A 197 0.56 23.10 -8.07
CA VAL A 197 1.91 22.60 -7.77
C VAL A 197 2.37 23.37 -6.54
N GLU A 198 2.66 22.66 -5.45
CA GLU A 198 3.07 23.30 -4.22
C GLU A 198 4.30 24.16 -4.47
N THR A 199 4.25 25.43 -4.06
CA THR A 199 5.42 26.30 -4.15
C THR A 199 6.52 25.79 -3.24
N LYS A 200 7.75 26.26 -3.47
CA LYS A 200 8.88 25.90 -2.61
C LYS A 200 8.60 26.25 -1.14
N GLU A 201 7.93 27.36 -0.90
CA GLU A 201 7.51 27.80 0.44
C GLU A 201 6.50 26.82 1.05
N GLN A 202 5.52 26.35 0.28
CA GLN A 202 4.53 25.36 0.73
C GLN A 202 5.18 24.01 1.06
N ILE A 203 6.13 23.54 0.23
CA ILE A 203 6.90 22.31 0.50
C ILE A 203 7.71 22.46 1.79
N LEU A 204 8.36 23.61 2.01
CA LEU A 204 9.12 23.87 3.24
C LEU A 204 8.24 24.00 4.48
N GLU A 205 7.04 24.55 4.33
CA GLU A 205 6.05 24.62 5.41
C GLU A 205 5.54 23.21 5.76
N ARG A 206 5.16 22.42 4.75
CA ARG A 206 4.74 21.03 4.92
C ARG A 206 5.83 20.15 5.53
N ARG A 207 7.10 20.36 5.18
CA ARG A 207 8.24 19.70 5.85
C ARG A 207 8.25 19.95 7.35
N LYS A 208 8.04 21.20 7.79
CA LYS A 208 8.03 21.53 9.22
C LYS A 208 6.88 20.85 9.95
N GLU A 209 5.70 20.80 9.33
CA GLU A 209 4.54 20.07 9.88
C GLU A 209 4.88 18.58 10.02
N ILE A 210 5.42 17.97 8.96
CA ILE A 210 5.80 16.55 8.98
C ILE A 210 6.93 16.28 9.99
N GLU A 211 7.97 17.12 10.10
CA GLU A 211 9.02 16.97 11.13
C GLU A 211 8.43 16.99 12.54
N GLN A 212 7.47 17.89 12.78
CA GLN A 212 6.79 18.00 14.06
C GLN A 212 5.92 16.76 14.33
N GLU A 213 5.10 16.35 13.37
CA GLU A 213 4.26 15.14 13.45
C GLU A 213 5.11 13.88 13.65
N LEU A 214 6.26 13.77 12.96
CA LEU A 214 7.19 12.66 13.10
C LEU A 214 7.85 12.64 14.47
N THR A 215 8.26 13.81 14.96
CA THR A 215 8.87 13.95 16.29
C THR A 215 7.87 13.61 17.40
N ASP A 216 6.64 14.09 17.27
CA ASP A 216 5.58 13.79 18.24
C ASP A 216 5.19 12.32 18.18
N MET A 217 5.09 11.74 16.98
CA MET A 217 4.85 10.31 16.82
C MET A 217 6.00 9.48 17.41
N LEU A 218 7.27 9.85 17.24
CA LEU A 218 8.41 9.17 17.88
C LEU A 218 8.34 9.26 19.42
N LYS A 219 7.89 10.38 19.98
CA LYS A 219 7.72 10.56 21.44
C LYS A 219 6.53 9.77 21.98
N GLU A 220 5.38 9.85 21.33
CA GLU A 220 4.17 9.09 21.67
C GLU A 220 4.45 7.60 21.59
N THR A 221 5.10 7.18 20.51
CA THR A 221 5.61 5.83 20.31
C THR A 221 6.92 5.57 21.05
N LYS A 222 7.33 6.43 22.02
CA LYS A 222 8.62 6.41 22.78
C LYS A 222 9.65 5.49 22.10
N SER A 223 9.94 5.83 20.86
CA SER A 223 10.83 5.08 20.00
C SER A 223 12.25 5.37 20.45
N ASP A 224 13.13 4.38 20.34
CA ASP A 224 14.57 4.58 20.58
C ASP A 224 15.22 5.35 19.40
N PHE A 225 14.48 5.52 18.30
CA PHE A 225 14.92 6.26 17.13
C PHE A 225 14.60 7.76 17.25
N LYS A 226 15.46 8.57 16.63
CA LYS A 226 15.30 10.02 16.52
C LYS A 226 14.93 10.39 15.09
N LEU A 227 14.44 11.62 14.91
CA LEU A 227 14.15 12.20 13.60
C LEU A 227 15.31 12.00 12.63
N GLU A 228 16.56 12.21 13.07
CA GLU A 228 17.72 12.09 12.19
C GLU A 228 17.90 10.68 11.60
N HIS A 229 17.57 9.63 12.37
CA HIS A 229 17.67 8.25 11.88
C HIS A 229 16.66 7.96 10.77
N VAL A 230 15.45 8.54 10.86
CA VAL A 230 14.43 8.38 9.82
C VAL A 230 14.86 9.09 8.54
N LEU A 231 15.33 10.33 8.66
CA LEU A 231 15.81 11.12 7.53
C LEU A 231 17.04 10.50 6.87
N GLU A 232 17.91 9.85 7.65
CA GLU A 232 19.09 9.16 7.12
C GLU A 232 18.72 7.93 6.27
N VAL A 233 17.67 7.20 6.66
CA VAL A 233 17.15 6.07 5.85
C VAL A 233 16.56 6.56 4.53
N ILE A 234 15.80 7.65 4.55
CA ILE A 234 15.22 8.24 3.33
C ILE A 234 16.33 8.75 2.42
N TYR A 235 17.28 9.50 2.97
CA TYR A 235 18.36 10.06 2.18
C TYR A 235 19.20 8.95 1.51
N ASN A 236 19.51 7.87 2.23
CA ASN A 236 20.35 6.79 1.73
C ASN A 236 19.56 5.58 1.21
N GLU A 237 18.31 5.78 0.79
CA GLU A 237 17.53 4.69 0.19
C GLU A 237 18.25 4.05 -1.00
N GLU A 238 18.20 2.73 -1.05
CA GLU A 238 18.67 1.91 -2.17
C GLU A 238 17.49 1.25 -2.90
N ASP A 239 16.42 0.93 -2.17
CA ASP A 239 15.19 0.37 -2.73
C ASP A 239 13.94 0.70 -1.88
N ASN A 240 12.76 0.30 -2.38
CA ASN A 240 11.48 0.53 -1.69
C ASN A 240 11.32 -0.24 -0.36
N ASP A 241 12.19 -1.21 -0.06
CA ASP A 241 12.16 -1.92 1.21
C ASP A 241 12.72 -1.04 2.35
N ASP A 242 13.46 0.03 2.03
CA ASP A 242 13.91 1.03 3.00
C ASP A 242 12.76 1.81 3.64
N MET A 243 11.65 1.99 2.93
CA MET A 243 10.43 2.57 3.50
C MET A 243 9.92 1.72 4.67
N MET A 244 10.09 0.39 4.60
CA MET A 244 9.70 -0.52 5.67
C MET A 244 10.65 -0.48 6.86
N LYS A 245 11.92 -0.10 6.66
CA LYS A 245 12.84 0.18 7.77
C LYS A 245 12.33 1.36 8.59
N ILE A 246 11.78 2.38 7.93
CA ILE A 246 11.18 3.54 8.61
C ILE A 246 9.93 3.13 9.38
N VAL A 247 8.99 2.42 8.76
CA VAL A 247 7.77 1.92 9.44
C VAL A 247 8.13 1.11 10.69
N ALA A 248 9.18 0.29 10.63
CA ALA A 248 9.65 -0.50 11.76
C ALA A 248 10.21 0.36 12.92
N MET A 249 10.67 1.59 12.66
CA MET A 249 11.14 2.52 13.72
C MET A 249 10.00 3.05 14.59
N PHE A 250 8.74 2.97 14.13
CA PHE A 250 7.54 3.42 14.85
C PHE A 250 6.72 2.25 15.44
N ASP A 251 7.05 1.00 15.11
CA ASP A 251 6.23 -0.16 15.50
C ASP A 251 6.47 -0.59 16.96
N ARG A 252 5.40 -0.53 17.77
CA ARG A 252 5.34 -1.04 19.15
C ARG A 252 4.45 -2.28 19.31
N GLY A 253 3.87 -2.77 18.21
CA GLY A 253 2.87 -3.83 18.24
C GLY A 253 1.52 -3.43 18.86
N GLY A 254 1.13 -2.16 18.73
CA GLY A 254 -0.12 -1.53 19.17
C GLY A 254 -1.34 -1.73 18.25
N ASP A 255 -2.38 -0.88 18.39
CA ASP A 255 -3.69 -0.99 17.72
C ASP A 255 -3.63 -0.59 16.23
N ALA A 256 -4.62 -1.03 15.42
CA ALA A 256 -4.70 -0.86 13.99
C ALA A 256 -4.84 0.60 13.50
N SER A 257 -5.31 1.50 14.35
CA SER A 257 -5.41 2.95 14.08
C SER A 257 -4.03 3.62 14.05
N GLU A 258 -3.14 3.25 14.96
CA GLU A 258 -1.79 3.80 15.09
C GLU A 258 -0.96 3.51 13.82
N LEU A 259 -1.10 2.32 13.23
CA LEU A 259 -0.35 1.96 12.02
C LEU A 259 -0.83 2.68 10.76
N SER A 260 -2.12 3.03 10.67
CA SER A 260 -2.62 3.83 9.55
C SER A 260 -1.95 5.20 9.54
N ASN A 261 -1.85 5.82 10.71
CA ASN A 261 -1.20 7.11 10.89
C ASN A 261 0.31 7.01 10.60
N VAL A 262 0.97 5.92 11.02
CA VAL A 262 2.39 5.68 10.72
C VAL A 262 2.62 5.54 9.21
N LEU A 263 1.81 4.76 8.49
CA LEU A 263 2.01 4.57 7.05
C LEU A 263 1.74 5.86 6.26
N GLU A 264 0.73 6.62 6.65
CA GLU A 264 0.43 7.93 6.07
C GLU A 264 1.60 8.89 6.29
N LEU A 265 2.08 8.98 7.54
CA LEU A 265 3.20 9.84 7.87
C LEU A 265 4.51 9.41 7.18
N VAL A 266 4.80 8.11 7.11
CA VAL A 266 5.98 7.61 6.38
C VAL A 266 5.89 7.92 4.89
N THR A 267 4.70 7.83 4.30
CA THR A 267 4.47 8.24 2.89
C THR A 267 4.75 9.73 2.71
N ASP A 268 4.27 10.56 3.63
CA ASP A 268 4.52 12.00 3.60
C ASP A 268 6.01 12.32 3.76
N VAL A 269 6.70 11.67 4.69
CA VAL A 269 8.15 11.88 4.84
C VAL A 269 8.88 11.44 3.57
N TRP A 270 8.46 10.33 2.96
CA TRP A 270 9.03 9.84 1.69
C TRP A 270 8.78 10.78 0.50
N ASN A 271 7.71 11.57 0.50
CA ASN A 271 7.42 12.48 -0.62
C ASN A 271 8.04 13.86 -0.44
N TYR A 272 8.21 14.29 0.81
CA TYR A 272 8.62 15.65 1.12
C TYR A 272 10.09 15.79 1.49
N PHE A 273 10.83 14.74 1.85
CA PHE A 273 12.22 14.87 2.28
C PHE A 273 13.25 14.50 1.20
N PRO A 274 14.50 15.00 1.29
CA PRO A 274 15.53 14.74 0.28
C PRO A 274 15.97 13.28 0.13
N HIS A 275 16.17 12.84 -1.11
CA HIS A 275 16.71 11.52 -1.44
C HIS A 275 18.04 11.67 -2.18
N LYS A 276 19.04 10.84 -1.87
CA LYS A 276 20.33 10.85 -2.55
C LYS A 276 20.21 10.47 -4.03
N VAL A 277 19.34 9.52 -4.36
CA VAL A 277 19.07 9.11 -5.76
C VAL A 277 18.46 10.25 -6.59
N LEU A 278 17.75 11.18 -5.94
CA LEU A 278 17.20 12.38 -6.55
C LEU A 278 18.16 13.59 -6.49
N GLY A 279 19.44 13.38 -6.18
CA GLY A 279 20.43 14.45 -6.10
C GLY A 279 20.25 15.37 -4.89
N GLY A 280 19.62 14.89 -3.83
CA GLY A 280 19.32 15.67 -2.63
C GLY A 280 18.05 16.50 -2.71
N LEU A 281 17.15 16.16 -3.65
CA LEU A 281 15.80 16.73 -3.74
C LEU A 281 14.77 15.72 -3.24
N SER A 282 13.61 16.21 -2.80
CA SER A 282 12.44 15.35 -2.55
C SER A 282 11.61 15.12 -3.82
N PRO A 283 10.75 14.09 -3.86
CA PRO A 283 9.76 13.93 -4.93
C PRO A 283 8.93 15.20 -5.16
N ALA A 284 8.46 15.87 -4.09
CA ALA A 284 7.73 17.14 -4.21
C ALA A 284 8.59 18.25 -4.85
N GLU A 285 9.85 18.39 -4.46
CA GLU A 285 10.78 19.37 -5.05
C GLU A 285 11.11 19.04 -6.51
N ARG A 286 11.19 17.76 -6.85
CA ARG A 286 11.38 17.30 -8.24
C ARG A 286 10.20 17.66 -9.11
N ILE A 287 8.98 17.49 -8.61
CA ILE A 287 7.74 17.90 -9.31
C ILE A 287 7.77 19.41 -9.56
N LEU A 288 8.12 20.21 -8.54
CA LEU A 288 8.25 21.67 -8.70
C LEU A 288 9.36 22.05 -9.69
N GLU A 289 10.51 21.37 -9.66
CA GLU A 289 11.62 21.62 -10.60
C GLU A 289 11.21 21.31 -12.05
N HIS A 290 10.51 20.20 -12.28
CA HIS A 290 10.03 19.81 -13.60
C HIS A 290 9.02 20.82 -14.15
N ASN A 291 8.07 21.26 -13.32
CA ASN A 291 7.06 22.25 -13.70
C ASN A 291 7.62 23.65 -13.96
N ASN A 292 8.75 24.02 -13.34
CA ASN A 292 9.43 25.28 -13.62
C ASN A 292 10.33 25.23 -14.87
N LYS A 293 10.62 24.04 -15.41
CA LYS A 293 11.44 23.83 -16.61
C LYS A 293 10.63 23.68 -17.91
N ASN A 294 9.34 23.37 -17.80
CA ASN A 294 8.37 23.39 -18.90
C ASN A 294 7.69 24.76 -19.00
#